data_AF-A0A6C0KIB8-F1
#
_entry.id   AF-A0A6C0KIB8-F1
#
_cell.length_a   1.000
_cell.length_b   1.000
_cell.length_c   1.000
_cell.angle_alpha   90.00
_cell.angle_beta   90.00
_cell.angle_gamma   90.00
#
_symmetry.space_group_name_H-M   'P 1'
#
loop_
_entity.id
_entity.type
_entity.pdbx_description
1 polymer ?
#
loop_
_entity_poly.entity_id
_entity_poly.type
_entity_poly.pdbx_seq_one_letter_code
_entity_poly.pdbx_strand_id
1 'polypeptide(L)'
;MPKKKSSKYTFDLSRLCTPSSLYFYISAIALFILGIQNILDKDDSFCIGNYKCDFGNKVFVFIFHVIYIVFWTFILDLMCKAGYHELSWFIVLIPFLLFFIFFGMLVYNKNIDIISKTI
;
A
#
# COMPACT_ATOMS: atom_id res chain seq x y z
N MET A 1 -4.43 24.69 36.66
CA MET A 1 -3.50 24.22 35.60
C MET A 1 -4.15 23.03 34.89
N PRO A 2 -4.52 23.13 33.60
CA PRO A 2 -5.10 22.00 32.88
C PRO A 2 -4.06 20.88 32.75
N LYS A 3 -4.44 19.68 33.21
CA LYS A 3 -3.59 18.49 33.21
C LYS A 3 -3.19 18.13 31.78
N LYS A 4 -1.88 18.08 31.51
CA LYS A 4 -1.29 17.59 30.26
C LYS A 4 -1.71 16.12 30.10
N LYS A 5 -2.69 15.85 29.23
CA LYS A 5 -3.25 14.52 28.98
C LYS A 5 -2.17 13.69 28.28
N SER A 6 -1.48 12.82 29.02
CA SER A 6 -0.57 11.84 28.45
C SER A 6 -1.37 10.96 27.49
N SER A 7 -1.27 11.27 26.20
CA SER A 7 -1.92 10.52 25.13
C SER A 7 -1.23 9.17 25.05
N LYS A 8 -1.97 8.12 25.40
CA LYS A 8 -1.54 6.74 25.27
C LYS A 8 -1.52 6.42 23.77
N TYR A 9 -0.38 6.58 23.11
CA TYR A 9 -0.16 6.26 21.68
C TYR A 9 -0.15 4.74 21.47
N THR A 10 -1.26 4.07 21.78
CA THR A 10 -1.48 2.66 21.44
C THR A 10 -2.09 2.57 20.06
N PHE A 11 -1.43 1.81 19.18
CA PHE A 11 -2.00 1.43 17.90
C PHE A 11 -3.13 0.44 18.14
N ASP A 12 -4.33 0.78 17.66
CA ASP A 12 -5.54 -0.02 17.86
C ASP A 12 -6.32 -0.02 16.54
N LEU A 13 -6.37 -1.18 15.87
CA LEU A 13 -7.06 -1.36 14.59
C LEU A 13 -8.57 -1.06 14.66
N SER A 14 -9.15 -1.10 15.86
CA SER A 14 -10.58 -0.84 16.07
C SER A 14 -10.89 0.65 16.21
N ARG A 15 -9.87 1.50 16.35
CA ARG A 15 -10.00 2.93 16.66
C ARG A 15 -9.02 3.78 15.86
N LEU A 16 -9.09 3.66 14.54
CA LEU A 16 -8.32 4.50 13.62
C LEU A 16 -8.97 5.86 13.41
N CYS A 17 -8.14 6.88 13.23
CA CYS A 17 -8.59 8.13 12.65
C CYS A 17 -9.12 7.97 11.22
N THR A 18 -10.03 8.85 10.80
CA THR A 18 -10.64 8.87 9.46
C THR A 18 -9.65 8.76 8.28
N PRO A 19 -8.55 9.54 8.20
CA PRO A 19 -7.60 9.40 7.09
C PRO A 19 -6.91 8.03 7.06
N SER A 20 -6.60 7.47 8.23
CA SER A 20 -5.93 6.17 8.35
C SER A 20 -6.88 5.00 8.07
N SER A 21 -8.13 5.07 8.54
CA SER A 21 -9.14 4.05 8.26
C SER A 21 -9.51 4.00 6.78
N LEU A 22 -9.64 5.17 6.13
CA LEU A 22 -9.88 5.26 4.70
C LEU A 22 -8.76 4.58 3.90
N TYR A 23 -7.50 4.90 4.20
CA TYR A 23 -6.35 4.28 3.55
C TYR A 23 -6.33 2.76 3.76
N PHE A 24 -6.55 2.30 4.98
CA PHE A 24 -6.56 0.87 5.31
C PHE A 24 -7.63 0.10 4.54
N TYR A 25 -8.89 0.57 4.54
CA TYR A 25 -9.98 -0.14 3.88
C TYR A 25 -9.81 -0.20 2.35
N ILE A 26 -9.44 0.93 1.72
CA ILE A 26 -9.19 0.96 0.28
C ILE A 26 -8.06 0.01 -0.09
N SER A 27 -6.95 0.05 0.66
CA SER A 27 -5.79 -0.79 0.37
C SER A 27 -6.07 -2.28 0.64
N ALA A 28 -6.84 -2.59 1.69
CA ALA A 28 -7.24 -3.96 2.00
C ALA A 28 -8.13 -4.56 0.90
N ILE A 29 -9.11 -3.78 0.40
CA ILE A 29 -9.97 -4.22 -0.72
C ILE A 29 -9.12 -4.43 -1.98
N ALA A 30 -8.21 -3.51 -2.30
CA ALA A 30 -7.32 -3.66 -3.44
C ALA A 30 -6.44 -4.91 -3.34
N LEU A 31 -5.83 -5.15 -2.17
CA LEU A 31 -5.00 -6.33 -1.93
C LEU A 31 -5.82 -7.63 -1.99
N PHE A 32 -7.06 -7.61 -1.51
CA PHE A 32 -7.97 -8.75 -1.60
C PHE A 32 -8.29 -9.11 -3.06
N ILE A 33 -8.61 -8.12 -3.89
CA ILE A 33 -8.87 -8.31 -5.32
C ILE A 33 -7.61 -8.83 -6.04
N LEU A 34 -6.44 -8.31 -5.71
CA LEU A 34 -5.14 -8.82 -6.20
C LEU A 34 -4.89 -10.26 -5.76
N GLY A 35 -5.23 -10.59 -4.52
CA GLY A 35 -5.12 -11.93 -3.94
C GLY A 35 -5.91 -12.96 -4.73
N ILE A 36 -7.19 -12.67 -5.01
CA ILE A 36 -8.04 -13.56 -5.81
C ILE A 36 -7.41 -13.84 -7.18
N GLN A 37 -6.91 -12.80 -7.87
CA GLN A 37 -6.32 -12.95 -9.19
C GLN A 37 -5.03 -13.77 -9.21
N ASN A 38 -4.22 -13.71 -8.14
CA ASN A 38 -2.87 -14.28 -8.14
C ASN A 38 -2.73 -15.59 -7.38
N ILE A 39 -3.62 -15.86 -6.42
CA ILE A 39 -3.63 -17.10 -5.63
C ILE A 39 -4.37 -18.22 -6.39
N LEU A 40 -5.36 -17.87 -7.21
CA LEU A 40 -6.09 -18.86 -8.02
C LEU A 40 -5.31 -19.32 -9.26
N ASP A 41 -4.33 -18.53 -9.70
CA ASP A 41 -3.49 -18.85 -10.85
C ASP A 41 -2.25 -19.67 -10.44
N LYS A 42 -1.94 -20.72 -11.21
CA LYS A 42 -0.88 -21.70 -10.90
C LYS A 42 0.51 -21.28 -11.34
N ASP A 43 0.63 -20.26 -12.19
CA ASP A 43 1.93 -19.71 -12.60
C ASP A 43 2.63 -19.04 -11.40
N ASP A 44 3.95 -18.83 -11.40
CA ASP A 44 4.63 -18.05 -10.36
C ASP A 44 4.68 -16.54 -10.68
N SER A 45 4.07 -16.10 -11.79
CA SER A 45 4.03 -14.70 -12.19
C SER A 45 3.00 -13.88 -11.39
N PHE A 46 3.40 -12.72 -10.87
CA PHE A 46 2.48 -11.75 -10.27
C PHE A 46 1.81 -10.90 -11.34
N CYS A 47 0.48 -10.92 -11.35
CA CYS A 47 -0.38 -10.25 -12.32
C CYS A 47 -1.06 -9.04 -11.68
N ILE A 48 -0.92 -7.87 -12.31
CA ILE A 48 -1.72 -6.67 -12.04
C ILE A 48 -2.53 -6.36 -13.31
N GLY A 49 -3.82 -6.73 -13.30
CA GLY A 49 -4.64 -6.67 -14.51
C GLY A 49 -4.03 -7.50 -15.64
N ASN A 50 -3.76 -6.86 -16.78
CA ASN A 50 -3.14 -7.52 -17.95
C ASN A 50 -1.60 -7.59 -17.88
N TYR A 51 -0.98 -6.97 -16.86
CA TYR A 51 0.48 -6.96 -16.72
C TYR A 51 0.92 -8.15 -15.88
N LYS A 52 1.62 -9.10 -16.53
CA LYS A 52 2.39 -10.15 -15.85
C LYS A 52 3.81 -9.68 -15.53
N CYS A 53 4.26 -9.91 -14.31
CA CYS A 53 5.63 -9.69 -13.85
C CYS A 53 6.13 -10.97 -13.17
N ASP A 54 7.28 -11.46 -13.59
CA ASP A 54 7.88 -12.64 -12.99
C ASP A 54 8.63 -12.21 -11.72
N PHE A 55 8.06 -12.56 -10.56
CA PHE A 55 8.68 -12.35 -9.26
C PHE A 55 8.88 -13.74 -8.67
N GLY A 56 10.10 -14.06 -8.23
CA GLY A 56 10.44 -15.43 -7.81
C GLY A 56 9.59 -16.02 -6.68
N ASN A 57 8.80 -15.22 -5.95
CA ASN A 57 7.80 -15.72 -5.02
C ASN A 57 6.62 -14.75 -4.85
N LYS A 58 5.43 -15.15 -5.31
CA LYS A 58 4.18 -14.37 -5.16
C LYS A 58 3.83 -14.07 -3.70
N VAL A 59 4.03 -15.05 -2.79
CA VAL A 59 3.73 -14.91 -1.36
C VAL A 59 4.57 -13.80 -0.75
N PHE A 60 5.84 -13.72 -1.13
CA PHE A 60 6.73 -12.65 -0.70
C PHE A 60 6.15 -11.28 -1.11
N VAL A 61 5.76 -11.12 -2.37
CA VAL A 61 5.14 -9.86 -2.86
C VAL A 61 3.90 -9.49 -2.04
N PHE A 62 3.00 -10.43 -1.74
CA PHE A 62 1.84 -10.18 -0.88
C PHE A 62 2.22 -9.74 0.53
N ILE A 63 3.22 -10.38 1.15
CA ILE A 63 3.71 -10.00 2.49
C ILE A 63 4.23 -8.56 2.49
N PHE A 64 4.98 -8.15 1.45
CA PHE A 64 5.44 -6.76 1.33
C PHE A 64 4.28 -5.77 1.27
N HIS A 65 3.21 -6.10 0.53
CA HIS A 65 2.03 -5.24 0.47
C HIS A 65 1.33 -5.14 1.82
N VAL A 66 1.20 -6.24 2.57
CA VAL A 66 0.63 -6.21 3.93
C VAL A 66 1.46 -5.31 4.85
N ILE A 67 2.79 -5.48 4.85
CA ILE A 67 3.70 -4.65 5.66
C ILE A 67 3.57 -3.18 5.27
N TYR A 68 3.53 -2.89 3.97
CA TYR A 68 3.37 -1.53 3.45
C TYR A 68 2.06 -0.88 3.91
N ILE A 69 0.94 -1.62 3.83
CA ILE A 69 -0.37 -1.13 4.28
C ILE A 69 -0.34 -0.85 5.78
N VAL A 70 0.13 -1.79 6.60
CA VAL A 70 0.19 -1.63 8.05
C VAL A 70 1.11 -0.46 8.45
N PHE A 71 2.26 -0.33 7.81
CA PHE A 71 3.22 0.75 8.05
C PHE A 71 2.62 2.13 7.80
N TRP A 72 2.00 2.35 6.63
CA TRP A 72 1.38 3.63 6.31
C TRP A 72 0.15 3.92 7.18
N THR A 73 -0.66 2.91 7.45
CA THR A 73 -1.80 3.01 8.37
C THR A 73 -1.34 3.46 9.76
N PHE A 74 -0.25 2.88 10.27
CA PHE A 74 0.36 3.28 11.53
C PHE A 74 0.87 4.73 11.52
N ILE A 75 1.59 5.15 10.48
CA ILE A 75 2.08 6.54 10.36
C ILE A 75 0.91 7.53 10.37
N LEU A 76 -0.12 7.27 9.57
CA LEU A 76 -1.30 8.14 9.46
C LEU A 76 -2.06 8.24 10.78
N ASP A 77 -2.22 7.11 11.49
CA ASP A 77 -2.88 7.07 12.79
C ASP A 77 -2.07 7.81 13.87
N LEU A 78 -0.74 7.64 13.88
CA LEU A 78 0.16 8.33 14.79
C LEU A 78 0.14 9.85 14.59
N MET A 79 0.18 10.33 13.35
CA MET A 79 0.15 11.76 13.04
C MET A 79 -1.18 12.40 13.38
N CYS A 80 -2.29 11.71 13.11
CA CYS A 80 -3.60 12.17 13.51
C CYS A 80 -3.73 12.26 15.03
N LYS A 81 -3.32 11.22 15.77
CA LYS A 81 -3.35 11.19 17.25
C LYS A 81 -2.42 12.21 17.89
N ALA A 82 -1.37 12.64 17.19
CA ALA A 82 -0.48 13.73 17.59
C ALA A 82 -1.09 15.14 17.38
N GLY A 83 -2.28 15.25 16.78
CA GLY A 83 -2.99 16.51 16.55
C GLY A 83 -2.79 17.11 15.15
N TYR A 84 -2.09 16.42 14.25
CA TYR A 84 -1.85 16.88 12.88
C TYR A 84 -2.91 16.33 11.90
N HIS A 85 -4.18 16.61 12.17
CA HIS A 85 -5.30 16.07 11.38
C HIS A 85 -5.24 16.49 9.90
N GLU A 86 -5.08 17.79 9.62
CA GLU A 86 -5.02 18.33 8.26
C GLU A 86 -3.82 17.80 7.47
N LEU A 87 -2.67 17.68 8.12
CA LEU A 87 -1.47 17.13 7.50
C LEU A 87 -1.61 15.63 7.19
N SER A 88 -2.34 14.89 8.03
CA SER A 88 -2.57 13.46 7.81
C SER A 88 -3.32 13.21 6.50
N TRP A 89 -4.27 14.08 6.13
CA TRP A 89 -4.96 14.01 4.84
C TRP A 89 -4.04 14.24 3.64
N PHE A 90 -3.08 15.15 3.76
CA PHE A 90 -2.07 15.34 2.72
C PHE A 90 -1.15 14.12 2.60
N ILE A 91 -0.78 13.51 3.74
CA ILE A 91 0.13 12.36 3.77
C ILE A 91 -0.52 11.10 3.23
N VAL A 92 -1.84 10.95 3.29
CA VAL A 92 -2.56 9.85 2.62
C VAL A 92 -2.25 9.81 1.12
N LEU A 93 -1.98 10.95 0.48
CA LEU A 93 -1.65 11.01 -0.95
C LEU A 93 -0.27 10.38 -1.27
N ILE A 94 0.68 10.45 -0.34
CA ILE A 94 2.05 9.97 -0.54
C ILE A 94 2.13 8.47 -0.90
N PRO A 95 1.50 7.53 -0.16
CA PRO A 95 1.53 6.13 -0.53
C PRO A 95 0.90 5.86 -1.90
N PHE A 96 -0.17 6.58 -2.26
CA PHE A 96 -0.76 6.45 -3.59
C PHE A 96 0.18 6.95 -4.70
N LEU A 97 0.83 8.10 -4.50
CA LEU A 97 1.81 8.62 -5.46
C LEU A 97 3.00 7.67 -5.64
N LEU A 98 3.54 7.14 -4.53
CA LEU A 98 4.62 6.16 -4.58
C LEU A 98 4.21 4.91 -5.37
N PHE A 99 3.00 4.39 -5.15
CA PHE A 99 2.49 3.27 -5.91
C PHE A 99 2.47 3.56 -7.42
N PHE A 100 1.97 4.73 -7.84
CA PHE A 100 1.96 5.10 -9.25
C PHE A 100 3.36 5.24 -9.86
N ILE A 101 4.33 5.76 -9.10
CA ILE A 101 5.73 5.87 -9.55
C ILE A 101 6.33 4.48 -9.76
N PHE A 102 6.20 3.58 -8.78
CA PHE A 102 6.71 2.22 -8.90
C PHE A 102 6.06 1.46 -10.05
N PHE A 103 4.73 1.53 -10.15
CA PHE A 103 4.00 0.88 -11.23
C PHE A 103 4.37 1.45 -12.60
N GLY A 104 4.48 2.78 -12.73
CA GLY A 104 4.91 3.44 -13.96
C GLY A 104 6.30 3.01 -14.41
N MET A 105 7.25 2.88 -13.47
CA MET A 105 8.59 2.38 -13.75
C MET A 105 8.57 0.94 -14.26
N LEU A 106 7.74 0.06 -13.67
CA LEU A 106 7.60 -1.33 -14.12
C LEU A 106 7.04 -1.41 -15.55
N VAL A 107 6.01 -0.62 -15.86
CA VAL A 107 5.41 -0.58 -17.20
C VAL A 107 6.41 -0.03 -18.22
N TYR A 108 7.18 1.00 -17.87
CA TYR A 108 8.20 1.58 -18.73
C TYR A 108 9.30 0.55 -19.06
N ASN A 109 9.83 -0.15 -18.05
CA ASN A 109 10.89 -1.14 -18.25
C ASN A 109 10.42 -2.32 -19.11
N LYS A 110 9.20 -2.83 -18.89
CA LYS A 110 8.64 -3.92 -19.70
C LYS A 110 8.50 -3.55 -21.17
N ASN A 111 8.15 -2.30 -21.48
CA ASN A 111 8.09 -1.83 -22.87
C ASN A 111 9.47 -1.81 -23.55
N ILE A 112 10.53 -1.41 -22.82
CA ILE A 112 11.90 -1.45 -23.35
C ILE A 112 12.33 -2.89 -23.68
N ASP A 113 12.00 -3.86 -22.83
CA ASP A 113 12.31 -5.28 -23.08
C ASP A 113 11.62 -5.83 -24.34
N ILE A 114 10.38 -5.41 -24.60
CA ILE A 114 9.64 -5.80 -25.82
C ILE A 114 10.31 -5.21 -27.07
N ILE A 115 10.72 -3.94 -27.03
CA ILE A 115 11.42 -3.29 -28.15
C ILE A 115 12.76 -3.97 -28.41
N SER A 116 13.54 -4.27 -27.36
CA SER A 116 14.83 -4.96 -27.46
C SER A 116 14.72 -6.37 -28.05
N LYS A 117 13.63 -7.11 -27.81
CA LYS A 117 13.39 -8.42 -28.43
C LYS A 117 12.87 -8.36 -29.88
N THR A 118 12.48 -7.19 -30.37
CA THR A 118 11.89 -7.01 -31.72
C THR A 118 12.91 -6.48 -32.74
N ILE A 119 14.04 -5.93 -32.27
CA ILE A 119 15.19 -5.50 -33.09
C ILE A 119 16.22 -6.62 -33.12
#